data_AF-A0AAE9Z199-F1
#
_entry.id   AF-A0AAE9Z199-F1
#
_cell.length_a   1.000
_cell.length_b   1.000
_cell.length_c   1.000
_cell.angle_alpha   90.00
_cell.angle_beta   90.00
_cell.angle_gamma   90.00
#
_symmetry.space_group_name_H-M   'P 1'
#
loop_
_entity.id
_entity.type
_entity.pdbx_description
1 polymer ?
#
loop_
_entity_poly.entity_id
_entity_poly.type
_entity_poly.pdbx_seq_one_letter_code
_entity_poly.pdbx_strand_id
1 'polypeptide(L)'
;MSKKQYLQKPLWLLLAITLLLSGCALQLVSDFDERSLQDMETIARKVNGFYLGLSYQPKNERSYQTSKGQYLEIEVALEALRNRQVIRPMNELTLKQVDVSLKLWREDRQRHQAADSLSDFLIKRRKSQYQRLFLAMVKGEEAKQKVPPVK
;
A
#
# COMPACT_ATOMS: atom_id res chain seq x y z
N MET A 1 -31.91 57.15 20.64
CA MET A 1 -32.00 55.85 19.92
C MET A 1 -31.06 55.90 18.72
N SER A 2 -29.78 55.56 18.91
CA SER A 2 -29.16 54.25 18.67
C SER A 2 -28.64 54.02 17.24
N LYS A 3 -27.67 54.86 16.79
CA LYS A 3 -26.87 54.58 15.57
C LYS A 3 -25.90 53.40 15.73
N LYS A 4 -25.67 52.92 16.97
CA LYS A 4 -24.80 51.76 17.27
C LYS A 4 -25.35 50.42 16.77
N GLN A 5 -26.66 50.30 16.57
CA GLN A 5 -27.30 49.03 16.16
C GLN A 5 -27.08 48.66 14.68
N TYR A 6 -26.75 49.62 13.81
CA TYR A 6 -26.55 49.35 12.37
C TYR A 6 -25.15 48.79 12.06
N LEU A 7 -24.12 49.10 12.86
CA LEU A 7 -22.77 48.54 12.68
C LEU A 7 -22.61 47.12 13.24
N GLN A 8 -23.46 46.69 14.18
CA GLN A 8 -23.34 45.36 14.79
C GLN A 8 -23.80 44.25 13.84
N LYS A 9 -24.86 44.48 13.05
CA LYS A 9 -25.39 43.48 12.11
C LYS A 9 -24.41 43.01 11.02
N PRO A 10 -23.68 43.88 10.31
CA PRO A 10 -22.70 43.43 9.32
C PRO A 10 -21.52 42.71 9.97
N LEU A 11 -21.13 43.08 11.21
CA LEU A 11 -20.05 42.41 11.93
C LEU A 11 -20.41 40.97 12.32
N TRP A 12 -21.63 40.73 12.80
CA TRP A 12 -22.13 39.37 13.08
C TRP A 12 -22.27 38.52 11.81
N LEU A 13 -22.69 39.13 10.69
CA LEU A 13 -22.74 38.46 9.40
C LEU A 13 -21.34 38.06 8.91
N LEU A 14 -20.35 38.96 9.06
CA LEU A 14 -18.97 38.72 8.68
C LEU A 14 -18.33 37.63 9.55
N LEU A 15 -18.62 37.64 10.87
CA LEU A 15 -18.18 36.60 11.81
C LEU A 15 -18.77 35.22 11.45
N ALA A 16 -20.06 35.17 11.11
CA ALA A 16 -20.72 33.94 10.67
C ALA A 16 -20.13 33.42 9.34
N ILE A 17 -19.79 34.31 8.41
CA ILE A 17 -19.13 33.94 7.14
C ILE A 17 -17.72 33.41 7.40
N THR A 18 -16.95 34.01 8.31
CA THR A 18 -15.61 33.50 8.66
C THR A 18 -15.65 32.14 9.34
N LEU A 19 -16.68 31.85 10.15
CA LEU A 19 -16.93 30.54 10.77
C LEU A 19 -17.35 29.46 9.75
N LEU A 20 -18.00 29.84 8.65
CA LEU A 20 -18.32 28.93 7.55
C LEU A 20 -17.11 28.67 6.63
N LEU A 21 -16.16 29.62 6.55
CA LEU A 21 -14.93 29.47 5.79
C LEU A 21 -13.85 28.66 6.53
N SER A 22 -13.96 28.47 7.84
CA SER A 22 -13.07 27.58 8.62
C SER A 22 -13.41 26.09 8.48
N GLY A 23 -14.02 25.69 7.36
CA GLY A 23 -14.21 24.29 7.02
C GLY A 23 -12.84 23.60 7.04
N CYS A 24 -12.59 22.80 8.08
CA CYS A 24 -11.39 22.00 8.18
C CYS A 24 -11.27 21.18 6.89
N ALA A 25 -10.20 21.40 6.15
CA ALA A 25 -9.87 20.57 5.00
C ALA A 25 -9.61 19.16 5.52
N LEU A 26 -10.66 18.33 5.51
CA LEU A 26 -10.61 16.97 6.01
C LEU A 26 -9.78 16.14 5.03
N GLN A 27 -8.51 15.93 5.37
CA GLN A 27 -7.65 15.02 4.63
C GLN A 27 -8.09 13.58 4.91
N LEU A 28 -8.90 13.01 4.01
CA LEU A 28 -9.42 11.65 4.14
C LEU A 28 -8.47 10.58 3.59
N VAL A 29 -7.38 10.98 2.93
CA VAL A 29 -6.40 10.10 2.30
C VAL A 29 -5.01 10.65 2.56
N SER A 30 -4.06 9.78 2.89
CA SER A 30 -2.64 10.15 3.05
C SER A 30 -2.10 10.90 1.83
N ASP A 31 -1.12 11.79 2.04
CA ASP A 31 -0.38 12.40 0.94
C ASP A 31 0.32 11.37 0.05
N PHE A 32 0.57 11.72 -1.21
CA PHE A 32 1.37 10.90 -2.11
C PHE A 32 2.79 10.71 -1.59
N ASP A 33 3.30 9.49 -1.69
CA ASP A 33 4.67 9.14 -1.34
C ASP A 33 5.33 8.32 -2.45
N GLU A 34 6.18 9.00 -3.22
CA GLU A 34 6.93 8.41 -4.34
C GLU A 34 7.76 7.19 -3.90
N ARG A 35 8.32 7.24 -2.69
CA ARG A 35 9.13 6.12 -2.20
C ARG A 35 8.30 4.86 -1.97
N SER A 36 7.11 4.98 -1.40
CA SER A 36 6.17 3.86 -1.25
C SER A 36 5.78 3.28 -2.60
N LEU A 37 5.51 4.14 -3.60
CA LEU A 37 5.21 3.70 -4.97
C LEU A 37 6.38 2.87 -5.54
N GLN A 38 7.60 3.40 -5.49
CA GLN A 38 8.79 2.71 -5.98
C GLN A 38 9.05 1.38 -5.25
N ASP A 39 8.86 1.35 -3.93
CA ASP A 39 9.03 0.14 -3.12
C ASP A 39 7.96 -0.91 -3.51
N MET A 40 6.69 -0.52 -3.67
CA MET A 40 5.61 -1.41 -4.12
C MET A 40 5.92 -2.03 -5.49
N GLU A 41 6.33 -1.23 -6.47
CA GLU A 41 6.70 -1.72 -7.81
C GLU A 41 7.91 -2.65 -7.76
N THR A 42 8.92 -2.30 -6.95
CA THR A 42 10.14 -3.10 -6.82
C THR A 42 9.84 -4.46 -6.20
N ILE A 43 9.02 -4.49 -5.14
CA ILE A 43 8.60 -5.75 -4.51
C ILE A 43 7.73 -6.56 -5.49
N ALA A 44 6.82 -5.91 -6.23
CA ALA A 44 6.02 -6.58 -7.25
C ALA A 44 6.89 -7.28 -8.31
N ARG A 45 7.94 -6.60 -8.79
CA ARG A 45 8.92 -7.19 -9.71
C ARG A 45 9.67 -8.36 -9.08
N LYS A 46 10.12 -8.24 -7.83
CA LYS A 46 10.80 -9.33 -7.11
C LYS A 46 9.90 -10.56 -6.94
N VAL A 47 8.66 -10.38 -6.52
CA VAL A 47 7.69 -11.48 -6.36
C VAL A 47 7.36 -12.14 -7.70
N ASN A 48 7.14 -11.34 -8.76
CA ASN A 48 6.92 -11.90 -10.09
C ASN A 48 8.15 -12.66 -10.60
N GLY A 49 9.35 -12.09 -10.43
CA GLY A 49 10.61 -12.71 -10.79
C GLY A 49 10.86 -14.03 -10.06
N PHE A 50 10.53 -14.09 -8.76
CA PHE A 50 10.58 -15.30 -7.95
C PHE A 50 9.76 -16.44 -8.57
N TYR A 51 8.45 -16.21 -8.77
CA TYR A 51 7.58 -17.25 -9.33
C TYR A 51 7.86 -17.56 -10.80
N LEU A 52 8.30 -16.57 -11.57
CA LEU A 52 8.73 -16.78 -12.95
C LEU A 52 9.99 -17.65 -13.01
N GLY A 53 10.99 -17.39 -12.16
CA GLY A 53 12.19 -18.20 -12.05
C GLY A 53 11.87 -19.67 -11.73
N LEU A 54 10.99 -19.91 -10.75
CA LEU A 54 10.52 -21.26 -10.44
C LEU A 54 9.81 -21.93 -11.63
N SER A 55 9.08 -21.18 -12.46
CA SER A 55 8.41 -21.76 -13.64
C SER A 55 9.37 -22.24 -14.73
N TYR A 56 10.60 -21.73 -14.78
CA TYR A 56 11.64 -22.18 -15.70
C TYR A 56 12.42 -23.40 -15.20
N GLN A 57 12.22 -23.81 -13.95
CA GLN A 57 12.83 -25.01 -13.37
C GLN A 57 11.88 -26.20 -13.54
N PRO A 58 12.40 -27.42 -13.75
CA PRO A 58 11.59 -28.63 -13.64
C PRO A 58 11.12 -28.81 -12.19
N LYS A 59 9.97 -29.46 -12.00
CA LYS A 59 9.28 -29.51 -10.69
C LYS A 59 10.14 -30.07 -9.55
N ASN A 60 11.02 -31.02 -9.85
CA ASN A 60 11.95 -31.64 -8.92
C ASN A 60 13.11 -30.72 -8.47
N GLU A 61 13.36 -29.63 -9.19
CA GLU A 61 14.41 -28.65 -8.84
C GLU A 61 13.88 -27.43 -8.08
N ARG A 62 12.55 -27.28 -8.02
CA ARG A 62 11.85 -26.20 -7.31
C ARG A 62 11.81 -26.44 -5.80
N SER A 63 12.94 -26.76 -5.18
CA SER A 63 13.00 -27.00 -3.74
C SER A 63 12.86 -25.72 -2.93
N TYR A 64 12.45 -25.84 -1.67
CA TYR A 64 12.51 -24.72 -0.74
C TYR A 64 13.96 -24.28 -0.51
N GLN A 65 14.90 -25.22 -0.44
CA GLN A 65 16.30 -24.94 -0.17
C GLN A 65 16.93 -24.01 -1.21
N THR A 66 16.59 -24.17 -2.49
CA THR A 66 17.08 -23.30 -3.58
C THR A 66 16.42 -21.92 -3.61
N SER A 67 15.26 -21.78 -2.97
CA SER A 67 14.43 -20.56 -3.03
C SER A 67 14.38 -19.76 -1.73
N LYS A 68 14.87 -20.31 -0.60
CA LYS A 68 14.82 -19.69 0.74
C LYS A 68 15.43 -18.29 0.82
N GLY A 69 16.50 -18.02 0.07
CA GLY A 69 17.16 -16.71 0.05
C GLY A 69 16.24 -15.63 -0.51
N GLN A 70 15.58 -15.93 -1.63
CA GLN A 70 14.61 -15.01 -2.24
C GLN A 70 13.37 -14.81 -1.36
N TYR A 71 12.93 -15.84 -0.63
CA TYR A 71 11.89 -15.69 0.39
C TYR A 71 12.25 -14.64 1.44
N LEU A 72 13.45 -14.74 2.00
CA LEU A 72 13.94 -13.81 3.01
C LEU A 72 14.06 -12.38 2.44
N GLU A 73 14.68 -12.22 1.29
CA GLU A 73 14.86 -10.90 0.66
C GLU A 73 13.53 -10.17 0.40
N ILE A 74 12.54 -10.90 -0.10
CA ILE A 74 11.21 -10.33 -0.39
C ILE A 74 10.47 -10.02 0.92
N GLU A 75 10.59 -10.88 1.93
CA GLU A 75 9.96 -10.62 3.24
C GLU A 75 10.55 -9.39 3.92
N VAL A 76 11.87 -9.22 3.88
CA VAL A 76 12.55 -8.01 4.38
C VAL A 76 12.04 -6.76 3.67
N ALA A 77 11.89 -6.80 2.35
CA ALA A 77 11.38 -5.67 1.58
C ALA A 77 9.90 -5.35 1.92
N LEU A 78 9.07 -6.37 2.11
CA LEU A 78 7.70 -6.22 2.55
C LEU A 78 7.59 -5.64 3.97
N GLU A 79 8.43 -6.07 4.90
CA GLU A 79 8.49 -5.51 6.26
C GLU A 79 8.97 -4.05 6.25
N ALA A 80 9.95 -3.71 5.42
CA ALA A 80 10.38 -2.34 5.24
C ALA A 80 9.24 -1.44 4.72
N LEU A 81 8.50 -1.91 3.70
CA LEU A 81 7.33 -1.21 3.19
C LEU A 81 6.27 -1.04 4.29
N ARG A 82 6.00 -2.10 5.06
CA ARG A 82 5.04 -2.09 6.17
C ARG A 82 5.40 -1.02 7.21
N ASN A 83 6.64 -1.03 7.67
CA ASN A 83 7.13 -0.07 8.68
C ASN A 83 6.96 1.37 8.20
N ARG A 84 7.21 1.64 6.91
CA ARG A 84 6.93 2.94 6.31
C ARG A 84 5.45 3.28 6.32
N GLN A 85 4.56 2.33 6.02
CA GLN A 85 3.12 2.61 5.99
C GLN A 85 2.52 2.82 7.38
N VAL A 86 3.06 2.17 8.43
CA VAL A 86 2.57 2.31 9.82
C VAL A 86 2.66 3.74 10.34
N ILE A 87 3.71 4.47 9.96
CA ILE A 87 3.94 5.84 10.42
C ILE A 87 3.22 6.90 9.58
N ARG A 88 2.56 6.50 8.48
CA ARG A 88 1.87 7.43 7.57
C ARG A 88 0.43 7.66 8.05
N PRO A 89 0.01 8.91 8.26
CA PRO A 89 -1.37 9.23 8.65
C PRO A 89 -2.33 8.90 7.51
N MET A 90 -3.56 8.46 7.84
CA MET A 90 -4.66 8.23 6.89
C MET A 90 -4.30 7.23 5.76
N ASN A 91 -3.52 6.21 6.11
CA ASN A 91 -2.96 5.24 5.17
C ASN A 91 -3.29 3.78 5.54
N GLU A 92 -4.35 3.57 6.32
CA GLU A 92 -4.76 2.29 6.89
C GLU A 92 -5.07 1.26 5.81
N LEU A 93 -5.62 1.70 4.67
CA LEU A 93 -5.91 0.81 3.55
C LEU A 93 -4.64 0.22 2.94
N THR A 94 -3.64 1.06 2.65
CA THR A 94 -2.36 0.60 2.11
C THR A 94 -1.64 -0.27 3.13
N LEU A 95 -1.62 0.12 4.41
CA LEU A 95 -1.06 -0.71 5.48
C LEU A 95 -1.71 -2.11 5.51
N LYS A 96 -3.05 -2.18 5.45
CA LYS A 96 -3.78 -3.45 5.42
C LYS A 96 -3.43 -4.30 4.19
N GLN A 97 -3.23 -3.69 3.03
CA GLN A 97 -2.82 -4.41 1.82
C GLN A 97 -1.40 -4.98 1.95
N VAL A 98 -0.48 -4.25 2.59
CA VAL A 98 0.88 -4.73 2.88
C VAL A 98 0.82 -5.88 3.90
N ASP A 99 0.01 -5.77 4.95
CA ASP A 99 -0.19 -6.84 5.94
C ASP A 99 -0.75 -8.12 5.30
N VAL A 100 -1.73 -7.99 4.39
CA VAL A 100 -2.26 -9.12 3.61
C VAL A 100 -1.17 -9.74 2.74
N SER A 101 -0.33 -8.92 2.12
CA SER A 101 0.77 -9.39 1.27
C SER A 101 1.83 -10.14 2.08
N LEU A 102 2.22 -9.62 3.25
CA LEU A 102 3.13 -10.28 4.20
C LEU A 102 2.60 -11.61 4.69
N LYS A 103 1.33 -11.64 5.12
CA LYS A 103 0.69 -12.88 5.58
C LYS A 103 0.69 -13.93 4.47
N LEU A 104 0.26 -13.55 3.27
CA LEU A 104 0.23 -14.48 2.14
C LEU A 104 1.64 -15.00 1.79
N TRP A 105 2.65 -14.13 1.82
CA TRP A 105 4.05 -14.48 1.54
C TRP A 105 4.58 -15.51 2.53
N ARG A 106 4.35 -15.28 3.83
CA ARG A 106 4.74 -16.19 4.90
C ARG A 106 4.06 -17.55 4.79
N GLU A 107 2.76 -17.56 4.51
CA GLU A 107 2.02 -18.80 4.29
C GLU A 107 2.51 -19.56 3.05
N ASP A 108 2.81 -18.86 1.96
CA ASP A 108 3.37 -19.48 0.75
C ASP A 108 4.76 -20.07 1.00
N ARG A 109 5.61 -19.35 1.75
CA ARG A 109 6.91 -19.85 2.20
C ARG A 109 6.76 -21.11 3.04
N GLN A 110 5.87 -21.10 4.05
CA GLN A 110 5.62 -22.24 4.92
C GLN A 110 5.10 -23.45 4.14
N ARG A 111 4.15 -23.24 3.22
CA ARG A 111 3.63 -24.31 2.34
C ARG A 111 4.72 -24.88 1.45
N HIS A 112 5.57 -24.03 0.86
CA HIS A 112 6.67 -24.48 0.03
C HIS A 112 7.71 -25.24 0.87
N GLN A 113 8.05 -24.76 2.07
CA GLN A 113 8.94 -25.44 2.99
C GLN A 113 8.41 -26.83 3.40
N ALA A 114 7.11 -26.97 3.63
CA ALA A 114 6.49 -28.24 4.01
C ALA A 114 6.38 -29.23 2.83
N ALA A 115 6.14 -28.74 1.61
CA ALA A 115 5.96 -29.57 0.42
C ALA A 115 7.27 -29.83 -0.35
N ASP A 116 8.29 -29.01 -0.11
CA ASP A 116 9.57 -28.93 -0.82
C ASP A 116 9.47 -28.88 -2.35
N SER A 117 8.34 -28.43 -2.87
CA SER A 117 8.09 -28.25 -4.30
C SER A 117 6.88 -27.35 -4.55
N LEU A 118 6.82 -26.74 -5.74
CA LEU A 118 5.66 -25.99 -6.23
C LEU A 118 5.23 -26.47 -7.62
N SER A 119 3.92 -26.73 -7.77
CA SER A 119 3.31 -27.08 -9.05
C SER A 119 3.12 -25.86 -9.95
N ASP A 120 3.07 -26.08 -11.28
CA ASP A 120 2.81 -25.01 -12.25
C ASP A 120 1.50 -24.28 -11.98
N PHE A 121 0.48 -25.03 -11.55
CA PHE A 121 -0.80 -24.48 -11.15
C PHE A 121 -0.65 -23.49 -9.98
N LEU A 122 0.07 -23.88 -8.93
CA LEU A 122 0.29 -23.01 -7.77
C LEU A 122 1.09 -21.76 -8.16
N ILE A 123 2.15 -21.92 -8.96
CA ILE A 123 2.95 -20.80 -9.47
C ILE A 123 2.07 -19.81 -10.26
N LYS A 124 1.29 -20.31 -11.24
CA LYS A 124 0.39 -19.47 -12.04
C LYS A 124 -0.65 -18.74 -11.17
N ARG A 125 -1.26 -19.46 -10.22
CA ARG A 125 -2.24 -18.88 -9.28
C ARG A 125 -1.63 -17.78 -8.43
N ARG A 126 -0.42 -17.99 -7.88
CA ARG A 126 0.26 -17.00 -7.04
C ARG A 126 0.70 -15.78 -7.81
N LYS A 127 1.28 -15.94 -9.01
CA LYS A 127 1.59 -14.81 -9.90
C LYS A 127 0.38 -13.90 -10.09
N SER A 128 -0.76 -14.49 -10.45
CA SER A 128 -2.01 -13.74 -10.64
C SER A 128 -2.49 -13.07 -9.35
N GLN A 129 -2.39 -13.76 -8.21
CA GLN A 129 -2.81 -13.22 -6.91
C GLN A 129 -1.96 -12.02 -6.47
N TYR A 130 -0.63 -12.14 -6.51
CA TYR A 130 0.26 -11.03 -6.14
C TYR A 130 0.18 -9.88 -7.13
N GLN A 131 0.06 -10.15 -8.43
CA GLN A 131 -0.12 -9.10 -9.43
C GLN A 131 -1.34 -8.23 -9.11
N ARG A 132 -2.47 -8.82 -8.71
CA ARG A 132 -3.65 -8.04 -8.30
C ARG A 132 -3.41 -7.22 -7.03
N LEU A 133 -2.76 -7.80 -6.02
CA LEU A 133 -2.45 -7.11 -4.77
C LEU A 133 -1.55 -5.90 -5.01
N PHE A 134 -0.42 -6.08 -5.71
CA PHE A 134 0.51 -4.99 -5.99
C PHE A 134 -0.08 -3.95 -6.95
N LEU A 135 -0.83 -4.36 -7.98
CA LEU A 135 -1.49 -3.42 -8.87
C LEU A 135 -2.48 -2.52 -8.12
N ALA A 136 -3.21 -3.08 -7.15
CA ALA A 136 -4.13 -2.30 -6.32
C ALA A 136 -3.37 -1.31 -5.41
N MET A 137 -2.26 -1.73 -4.80
CA MET A 137 -1.42 -0.84 -3.98
C MET A 137 -0.81 0.30 -4.81
N VAL A 138 -0.22 0.00 -5.97
CA VAL A 138 0.37 0.97 -6.90
C VAL A 138 -0.67 1.98 -7.36
N LYS A 139 -1.82 1.53 -7.89
CA LYS A 139 -2.90 2.43 -8.31
C LYS A 139 -3.45 3.28 -7.16
N GLY A 140 -3.51 2.71 -5.96
CA GLY A 140 -3.93 3.41 -4.75
C GLY A 140 -2.98 4.54 -4.39
N GLU A 141 -1.66 4.32 -4.50
CA GLU A 141 -0.66 5.37 -4.25
C GLU A 141 -0.65 6.42 -5.37
N GLU A 142 -0.68 6.02 -6.64
CA GLU A 142 -0.74 6.94 -7.79
C GLU A 142 -1.97 7.87 -7.74
N ALA A 143 -3.12 7.37 -7.28
CA ALA A 143 -4.33 8.16 -7.16
C ALA A 143 -4.17 9.34 -6.18
N LYS A 144 -3.29 9.23 -5.19
CA LYS A 144 -3.01 10.30 -4.21
C LYS A 144 -2.31 11.50 -4.84
N GLN A 145 -1.57 11.30 -5.92
CA GLN A 145 -0.88 12.39 -6.64
C GLN A 145 -1.85 13.43 -7.21
N LYS A 146 -3.09 13.02 -7.48
CA LYS A 146 -4.15 13.86 -8.04
C LYS A 146 -4.94 14.63 -6.98
N VAL A 147 -4.65 14.39 -5.69
CA VAL A 147 -5.30 15.09 -4.57
C VAL A 147 -4.38 16.24 -4.15
N PRO A 148 -4.84 17.50 -4.19
CA PRO A 148 -4.01 18.62 -3.77
C PRO A 148 -3.67 18.49 -2.28
N PRO A 149 -2.41 18.77 -1.88
CA PRO A 149 -2.03 18.74 -0.47
C PRO A 149 -2.84 19.78 0.30
N VAL A 150 -3.36 19.39 1.46
CA VAL A 150 -3.98 20.32 2.40
C VAL A 150 -2.84 21.17 2.99
N LYS A 151 -2.81 22.46 2.66
CA LYS A 151 -1.87 23.44 3.22
C LYS A 151 -2.26 23.81 4.65
#